data_AF-A0A347AKU6-F1
#
_entry.id   AF-A0A347AKU6-F1
#
_cell.length_a   1.000
_cell.length_b   1.000
_cell.length_c   1.000
_cell.angle_alpha   90.00
_cell.angle_beta   90.00
_cell.angle_gamma   90.00
#
_symmetry.space_group_name_H-M   'P 1'
#
loop_
_entity.id
_entity.type
_entity.pdbx_description
1 polymer ?
#
loop_
_entity_poly.entity_id
_entity_poly.type
_entity_poly.pdbx_seq_one_letter_code
_entity_poly.pdbx_strand_id
1 'polypeptide(L)'
;MNSDAVDRSGVDKEILASLKLKAELKLLPIVLRAVRDVACRYGLDKASVRDLELATEEACHNVIEHAYEPGEEGYYQVKIHREPTCFRITVRDQGMPFNLQRLNEDETSDIGVKLMRACTDEIRSRYLGKRGKVVELVKNFPFESVEDLNETTVQPSIVTMAPASEKVTLRLMRPDETVSLARLIYRVYGYTYPHEDIYYPEKFASLLESGLVTSCVAVNEQVEIVGHLGVFLETPEDHVGESALAAVDPRYRGRGLFPKMKKMMMEEMAAKGILGLYSRAVTVHVASQKSNVKMGSKETGFILAHSPPTAIFKKMKTGTASIRRTVALFYVPVVPDQEQTVFLPCKHQEIIRKIYNHTGLSRVIKKADPENMKLAPHSHIHSHVLPEMASAFLRVKVFGVDFIDELKLQIRDLKLRGTELIVLDLPLKDPNTAILFPEIENMKFFFGGIMPEYLDGDSIRLQYLHNVAFDPESVDVYSEFAREIFDYVVGEWKKQNRK
;
A
#
# COMPACT_ATOMS: atom_id res chain seq x y z
N MET A 1 -0.71 6.68 -42.53
CA MET A 1 -1.83 5.86 -42.04
C MET A 1 -1.55 5.60 -40.57
N ASN A 2 -2.46 6.09 -39.71
CA ASN A 2 -2.30 6.23 -38.26
C ASN A 2 -2.00 4.91 -37.54
N SER A 3 -1.06 4.96 -36.61
CA SER A 3 -0.70 3.91 -35.66
C SER A 3 -1.09 4.26 -34.22
N ASP A 4 -2.21 4.97 -34.03
CA ASP A 4 -2.73 5.33 -32.71
C ASP A 4 -4.12 4.69 -32.51
N ALA A 5 -4.12 3.39 -32.24
CA ALA A 5 -5.24 2.68 -31.63
C ALA A 5 -4.75 1.32 -31.15
N VAL A 6 -4.53 1.20 -29.84
CA VAL A 6 -5.14 0.22 -28.92
C VAL A 6 -4.31 0.25 -27.65
N ASP A 7 -4.73 1.07 -26.69
CA ASP A 7 -4.51 0.82 -25.27
C ASP A 7 -5.71 1.42 -24.51
N ARG A 8 -6.59 0.55 -24.02
CA ARG A 8 -7.80 0.90 -23.26
C ARG A 8 -8.06 -0.20 -22.23
N SER A 9 -7.34 -0.16 -21.11
CA SER A 9 -7.74 -0.79 -19.83
C SER A 9 -6.85 -0.35 -18.66
N GLY A 10 -6.94 0.92 -18.26
CA GLY A 10 -6.39 1.40 -16.99
C GLY A 10 -7.32 2.45 -16.40
N VAL A 11 -7.67 2.37 -15.11
CA VAL A 11 -8.47 3.42 -14.45
C VAL A 11 -7.64 4.71 -14.36
N ASP A 12 -8.33 5.83 -14.49
CA ASP A 12 -7.88 7.19 -14.77
C ASP A 12 -6.67 7.69 -13.94
N LYS A 13 -5.45 7.39 -14.40
CA LYS A 13 -4.39 8.42 -14.35
C LYS A 13 -4.69 9.42 -15.45
N GLU A 14 -5.66 10.29 -15.18
CA GLU A 14 -5.99 11.35 -16.12
C GLU A 14 -4.81 12.31 -16.17
N ILE A 15 -4.09 12.29 -17.29
CA ILE A 15 -3.07 13.31 -17.57
C ILE A 15 -3.84 14.57 -17.97
N LEU A 16 -4.09 15.43 -16.99
CA LEU A 16 -4.82 16.68 -17.19
C LEU A 16 -4.03 17.67 -18.05
N ALA A 17 -2.70 17.67 -17.92
CA ALA A 17 -1.83 18.47 -18.76
C ALA A 17 -0.43 17.88 -18.89
N SER A 18 0.20 18.10 -20.05
CA SER A 18 1.64 17.90 -20.23
C SER A 18 2.24 19.09 -20.96
N LEU A 19 3.24 19.73 -20.33
CA LEU A 19 3.93 20.90 -20.83
C LEU A 19 5.39 20.53 -21.07
N LYS A 20 5.92 20.77 -22.27
CA LYS A 20 7.36 20.69 -22.55
C LYS A 20 7.86 22.11 -22.84
N LEU A 21 8.80 22.59 -22.04
CA LEU A 21 9.27 23.96 -22.08
C LEU A 21 10.79 24.01 -22.14
N LYS A 22 11.32 25.07 -22.72
CA LYS A 22 12.75 25.38 -22.65
C LYS A 22 13.10 25.75 -21.20
N ALA A 23 14.29 25.38 -20.74
CA ALA A 23 14.79 25.65 -19.39
C ALA A 23 15.16 27.15 -19.24
N GLU A 24 14.15 28.04 -19.28
CA GLU A 24 14.32 29.49 -19.17
C GLU A 24 13.34 30.04 -18.12
N LEU A 25 13.84 30.81 -17.15
CA LEU A 25 13.04 31.36 -16.03
C LEU A 25 11.77 32.10 -16.50
N LYS A 26 11.83 32.82 -17.63
CA LYS A 26 10.67 33.55 -18.19
C LYS A 26 9.49 32.64 -18.60
N LEU A 27 9.71 31.33 -18.76
CA LEU A 27 8.67 30.35 -19.09
C LEU A 27 8.07 29.67 -17.86
N LEU A 28 8.71 29.76 -16.69
CA LEU A 28 8.24 29.15 -15.44
C LEU A 28 6.82 29.60 -15.04
N PRO A 29 6.42 30.88 -15.18
CA PRO A 29 5.05 31.31 -14.84
C PRO A 29 3.95 30.57 -15.62
N ILE A 30 4.25 30.04 -16.81
CA ILE A 30 3.30 29.25 -17.60
C ILE A 30 2.99 27.91 -16.89
N VAL A 31 4.02 27.24 -16.36
CA VAL A 31 3.86 26.00 -15.58
C VAL A 31 3.05 26.26 -14.33
N LEU A 32 3.44 27.27 -13.55
CA LEU A 32 2.80 27.57 -12.27
C LEU A 32 1.32 27.92 -12.44
N ARG A 33 1.00 28.72 -13.47
CA ARG A 33 -0.39 29.02 -13.80
C ARG A 33 -1.18 27.77 -14.20
N ALA A 34 -0.59 26.88 -14.99
CA ALA A 34 -1.24 25.62 -15.36
C ALA A 34 -1.47 24.71 -14.15
N VAL A 35 -0.49 24.57 -13.26
CA VAL A 35 -0.64 23.80 -12.01
C VAL A 35 -1.73 24.40 -11.14
N ARG A 36 -1.69 25.71 -10.91
CA ARG A 36 -2.71 26.41 -10.12
C ARG A 36 -4.12 26.25 -10.70
N ASP A 37 -4.28 26.52 -11.99
CA ASP A 37 -5.59 26.51 -12.65
C ASP A 37 -6.17 25.09 -12.72
N VAL A 38 -5.33 24.08 -13.00
CA VAL A 38 -5.76 22.67 -13.03
C VAL A 38 -6.06 22.18 -11.61
N ALA A 39 -5.15 22.36 -10.65
CA ALA A 39 -5.34 21.90 -9.27
C ALA A 39 -6.60 22.49 -8.63
N CYS A 40 -6.84 23.79 -8.83
CA CYS A 40 -8.02 24.49 -8.32
C CYS A 40 -9.33 23.99 -8.94
N ARG A 41 -9.35 23.74 -10.27
CA ARG A 41 -10.56 23.26 -10.97
C ARG A 41 -10.90 21.81 -10.68
N TYR A 42 -9.91 21.02 -10.30
CA TYR A 42 -10.05 19.57 -10.11
C TYR A 42 -9.99 19.14 -8.64
N GLY A 43 -10.18 20.09 -7.70
CA GLY A 43 -10.64 19.80 -6.34
C GLY A 43 -9.65 20.05 -5.19
N LEU A 44 -8.44 20.58 -5.43
CA LEU A 44 -7.55 20.98 -4.33
C LEU A 44 -8.04 22.30 -3.71
N ASP A 45 -8.00 22.39 -2.37
CA ASP A 45 -8.28 23.65 -1.68
C ASP A 45 -7.20 24.71 -1.98
N LYS A 46 -7.51 25.98 -1.70
CA LYS A 46 -6.63 27.12 -2.00
C LYS A 46 -5.26 27.05 -1.30
N ALA A 47 -5.18 26.52 -0.08
CA ALA A 47 -3.90 26.35 0.62
C ALA A 47 -3.08 25.25 -0.04
N SER A 48 -3.67 24.09 -0.28
CA SER A 48 -3.00 22.97 -0.94
C SER A 48 -2.58 23.29 -2.38
N VAL A 49 -3.34 24.10 -3.11
CA VAL A 49 -2.95 24.64 -4.43
C VAL A 49 -1.70 25.50 -4.33
N ARG A 50 -1.61 26.40 -3.33
CA ARG A 50 -0.42 27.25 -3.14
C ARG A 50 0.81 26.43 -2.78
N ASP A 51 0.65 25.43 -1.92
CA ASP A 51 1.73 24.53 -1.55
C ASP A 51 2.23 23.75 -2.78
N LEU A 52 1.33 23.14 -3.55
CA LEU A 52 1.69 22.39 -4.74
C LEU A 52 2.33 23.27 -5.82
N GLU A 53 1.85 24.50 -5.97
CA GLU A 53 2.44 25.50 -6.85
C GLU A 53 3.88 25.84 -6.41
N LEU A 54 4.10 26.15 -5.13
CA LEU A 54 5.43 26.45 -4.58
C LEU A 54 6.39 25.27 -4.73
N ALA A 55 5.94 24.05 -4.43
CA ALA A 55 6.76 22.86 -4.62
C ALA A 55 7.12 22.64 -6.11
N THR A 56 6.17 22.91 -7.02
CA THR A 56 6.43 22.83 -8.46
C THR A 56 7.42 23.90 -8.91
N GLU A 57 7.32 25.11 -8.37
CA GLU A 57 8.25 26.21 -8.62
C GLU A 57 9.67 25.80 -8.27
N GLU A 58 9.89 25.30 -7.06
CA GLU A 58 11.20 24.82 -6.61
C GLU A 58 11.72 23.65 -7.46
N ALA A 59 10.86 22.69 -7.83
CA ALA A 59 11.26 21.57 -8.69
C ALA A 59 11.69 22.03 -10.09
N CYS A 60 10.93 22.96 -10.70
CA CYS A 60 11.25 23.47 -12.03
C CYS A 60 12.44 24.43 -12.00
N HIS A 61 12.54 25.29 -10.99
CA HIS A 61 13.65 26.20 -10.78
C HIS A 61 14.97 25.44 -10.64
N ASN A 62 14.99 24.35 -9.86
CA ASN A 62 16.15 23.47 -9.76
C ASN A 62 16.59 22.91 -11.13
N VAL A 63 15.65 22.60 -12.02
CA VAL A 63 16.00 22.17 -13.38
C VAL A 63 16.56 23.33 -14.21
N ILE A 64 15.94 24.50 -14.13
CA ILE A 64 16.33 25.68 -14.92
C ILE A 64 17.73 26.16 -14.55
N GLU A 65 18.04 26.23 -13.26
CA GLU A 65 19.31 26.78 -12.76
C GLU A 65 20.46 25.76 -12.74
N HIS A 66 20.15 24.47 -12.53
CA HIS A 66 21.20 23.48 -12.21
C HIS A 66 21.28 22.30 -13.16
N ALA A 67 20.31 22.11 -14.06
CA ALA A 67 20.35 20.95 -14.95
C ALA A 67 21.23 21.16 -16.19
N TYR A 68 21.48 22.39 -16.64
CA TYR A 68 22.18 22.63 -17.91
C TYR A 68 23.35 23.61 -17.71
N GLU A 69 24.44 23.40 -18.44
CA GLU A 69 25.61 24.28 -18.37
C GLU A 69 25.29 25.68 -18.96
N PRO A 70 25.98 26.75 -18.54
CA PRO A 70 25.79 28.08 -19.12
C PRO A 70 25.97 28.08 -20.65
N GLY A 71 24.89 28.37 -21.38
CA GLY A 71 24.87 28.39 -22.85
C GLY A 71 24.42 27.08 -23.51
N GLU A 72 24.17 26.02 -22.73
CA GLU A 72 23.54 24.79 -23.21
C GLU A 72 22.02 24.97 -23.33
N GLU A 73 21.43 24.56 -24.46
CA GLU A 73 19.98 24.58 -24.61
C GLU A 73 19.34 23.36 -23.93
N GLY A 74 18.64 23.61 -22.83
CA GLY A 74 17.91 22.59 -22.07
C GLY A 74 16.39 22.62 -22.22
N TYR A 75 15.74 21.47 -22.02
CA TYR A 75 14.27 21.36 -21.97
C TYR A 75 13.82 20.53 -20.77
N TYR A 76 12.63 20.81 -20.26
CA TYR A 76 12.01 19.99 -19.24
C TYR A 76 10.52 19.78 -19.53
N GLN A 77 9.98 18.68 -19.01
CA GLN A 77 8.59 18.30 -19.14
C GLN A 77 7.93 18.29 -17.77
N VAL A 78 6.81 18.97 -17.65
CA VAL A 78 5.92 18.91 -16.50
C VAL A 78 4.65 18.16 -16.90
N LYS A 79 4.22 17.20 -16.09
CA LYS A 79 2.91 16.55 -16.24
C LYS A 79 2.10 16.74 -14.97
N ILE A 80 0.80 16.99 -15.15
CA ILE A 80 -0.18 17.09 -14.07
C ILE A 80 -1.09 15.88 -14.17
N HIS A 81 -1.07 15.07 -13.12
CA HIS A 81 -1.90 13.89 -13.00
C HIS A 81 -2.90 14.09 -11.87
N ARG A 82 -4.15 13.71 -12.12
CA ARG A 82 -5.15 13.52 -11.06
C ARG A 82 -5.29 12.03 -10.82
N GLU A 83 -5.09 11.64 -9.57
CA GLU A 83 -5.40 10.30 -9.05
C GLU A 83 -6.62 10.43 -8.10
N PRO A 84 -7.32 9.33 -7.75
CA PRO A 84 -8.55 9.41 -6.95
C PRO A 84 -8.40 10.12 -5.58
N THR A 85 -7.21 10.07 -4.99
CA THR A 85 -6.94 10.63 -3.64
C THR A 85 -5.89 11.74 -3.61
N CYS A 86 -5.26 12.06 -4.74
CA CYS A 86 -4.20 13.06 -4.79
C CYS A 86 -3.97 13.66 -6.18
N PHE A 87 -3.23 14.76 -6.23
CA PHE A 87 -2.54 15.23 -7.42
C PHE A 87 -1.09 14.79 -7.41
N ARG A 88 -0.60 14.44 -8.61
CA ARG A 88 0.80 14.13 -8.83
C ARG A 88 1.37 15.02 -9.94
N ILE A 89 2.43 15.75 -9.61
CA ILE A 89 3.21 16.54 -10.58
C ILE A 89 4.49 15.79 -10.88
N THR A 90 4.80 15.57 -12.16
CA THR A 90 6.10 15.01 -12.55
C THR A 90 6.89 16.05 -13.32
N VAL A 91 8.09 16.38 -12.84
CA VAL A 91 9.06 17.27 -13.51
C VAL A 91 10.21 16.41 -14.03
N ARG A 92 10.40 16.38 -15.35
CA ARG A 92 11.39 15.53 -16.02
C ARG A 92 12.33 16.37 -16.88
N ASP A 93 13.61 16.11 -16.80
CA ASP A 93 14.65 16.76 -17.61
C ASP A 93 15.74 15.76 -18.03
N GLN A 94 16.60 16.15 -18.96
CA GLN A 94 17.74 15.36 -19.44
C GLN A 94 19.08 16.05 -19.15
N GLY A 95 19.09 16.98 -18.22
CA GLY A 95 20.31 17.70 -17.84
C GLY A 95 21.21 16.90 -16.90
N MET A 96 22.19 17.59 -16.34
CA MET A 96 23.17 17.07 -15.39
C MET A 96 22.49 16.23 -14.29
N PRO A 97 22.95 14.99 -14.09
CA PRO A 97 22.48 14.15 -13.01
C PRO A 97 22.76 14.83 -11.67
N PHE A 98 21.71 15.13 -10.92
CA PHE A 98 21.80 15.73 -9.58
C PHE A 98 20.95 14.91 -8.62
N ASN A 99 21.51 14.57 -7.46
CA ASN A 99 20.91 13.62 -6.54
C ASN A 99 20.21 14.35 -5.40
N LEU A 100 18.88 14.51 -5.53
CA LEU A 100 18.01 15.06 -4.48
C LEU A 100 18.10 14.30 -3.14
N GLN A 101 18.54 13.05 -3.13
CA GLN A 101 18.68 12.24 -1.91
C GLN A 101 20.04 12.42 -1.20
N ARG A 102 21.05 13.04 -1.84
CA ARG A 102 22.41 13.21 -1.26
C ARG A 102 22.65 14.55 -0.55
N LEU A 103 21.67 15.44 -0.49
CA LEU A 103 21.82 16.82 -0.01
C LEU A 103 21.84 17.03 1.50
N ASN A 104 22.10 15.98 2.29
CA ASN A 104 22.07 16.11 3.75
C ASN A 104 23.38 16.69 4.35
N GLU A 105 24.39 17.05 3.55
CA GLU A 105 25.71 17.49 4.08
C GLU A 105 26.34 18.61 3.23
N ASP A 106 25.99 19.89 3.47
CA ASP A 106 26.81 21.08 3.14
C ASP A 106 26.68 21.86 1.79
N GLU A 107 25.50 21.97 1.15
CA GLU A 107 25.32 22.97 0.06
C GLU A 107 24.00 23.77 0.11
N THR A 108 24.05 25.00 -0.42
CA THR A 108 22.97 26.00 -0.51
C THR A 108 21.71 25.55 -1.30
N SER A 109 21.71 24.36 -1.92
CA SER A 109 20.52 23.75 -2.55
C SER A 109 19.52 23.12 -1.57
N ASP A 110 19.80 23.22 -0.26
CA ASP A 110 19.02 22.66 0.84
C ASP A 110 17.63 23.32 1.04
N ILE A 111 17.48 24.60 0.73
CA ILE A 111 16.21 25.33 0.97
C ILE A 111 15.10 24.87 0.03
N GLY A 112 15.37 24.76 -1.27
CA GLY A 112 14.35 24.39 -2.25
C GLY A 112 13.80 22.98 -2.01
N VAL A 113 14.66 22.03 -1.62
CA VAL A 113 14.23 20.67 -1.28
C VAL A 113 13.43 20.64 0.02
N LYS A 114 13.83 21.40 1.04
CA LYS A 114 13.05 21.56 2.27
C LYS A 114 11.69 22.17 2.01
N LEU A 115 11.59 23.17 1.14
CA LEU A 115 10.34 23.80 0.73
C LEU A 115 9.42 22.82 0.00
N MET A 116 9.95 22.11 -1.00
CA MET A 116 9.16 21.06 -1.67
C MET A 116 8.64 20.06 -0.64
N ARG A 117 9.48 19.59 0.29
CA ARG A 117 9.11 18.61 1.33
C ARG A 117 8.06 19.15 2.30
N ALA A 118 8.12 20.43 2.66
CA ALA A 118 7.13 21.05 3.54
C ALA A 118 5.78 21.23 2.85
N CYS A 119 5.80 21.40 1.52
CA CYS A 119 4.61 21.71 0.73
C CYS A 119 3.93 20.48 0.12
N THR A 120 4.53 19.30 0.18
CA THR A 120 4.01 18.08 -0.47
C THR A 120 3.99 16.91 0.50
N ASP A 121 3.03 16.00 0.33
CA ASP A 121 2.90 14.81 1.17
C ASP A 121 3.96 13.76 0.83
N GLU A 122 4.38 13.72 -0.44
CA GLU A 122 5.43 12.82 -0.89
C GLU A 122 6.27 13.45 -2.02
N ILE A 123 7.58 13.19 -1.97
CA ILE A 123 8.52 13.51 -3.05
C ILE A 123 9.30 12.27 -3.41
N ARG A 124 9.38 12.00 -4.71
CA ARG A 124 10.21 10.94 -5.29
C ARG A 124 11.15 11.55 -6.33
N SER A 125 12.36 11.01 -6.43
CA SER A 125 13.27 11.30 -7.52
C SER A 125 13.74 9.98 -8.12
N ARG A 126 13.81 9.89 -9.45
CA ARG A 126 14.28 8.70 -10.17
C ARG A 126 15.18 9.10 -11.32
N TYR A 127 16.27 8.36 -11.51
CA TYR A 127 17.06 8.42 -12.73
C TYR A 127 16.49 7.46 -13.77
N LEU A 128 16.40 7.93 -15.02
CA LEU A 128 15.89 7.19 -16.17
C LEU A 128 17.01 6.92 -17.20
N GLY A 129 18.28 7.00 -16.77
CA GLY A 129 19.46 6.79 -17.61
C GLY A 129 19.54 7.81 -18.74
N LYS A 130 19.65 7.34 -20.00
CA LYS A 130 19.67 8.23 -21.19
C LYS A 130 18.40 9.09 -21.34
N ARG A 131 17.32 8.69 -20.66
CA ARG A 131 16.04 9.43 -20.66
C ARG A 131 15.99 10.55 -19.62
N GLY A 132 17.07 10.77 -18.88
CA GLY A 132 17.24 11.86 -17.94
C GLY A 132 16.84 11.49 -16.52
N LYS A 133 16.22 12.42 -15.78
CA LYS A 133 15.71 12.22 -14.41
C LYS A 133 14.28 12.74 -14.29
N VAL A 134 13.56 12.24 -13.29
CA VAL A 134 12.19 12.69 -12.97
C VAL A 134 12.04 12.92 -11.47
N VAL A 135 11.43 14.04 -11.11
CA VAL A 135 10.96 14.36 -9.77
C VAL A 135 9.44 14.24 -9.77
N GLU A 136 8.89 13.44 -8.85
CA GLU A 136 7.45 13.31 -8.63
C GLU A 136 7.09 13.98 -7.31
N LEU A 137 6.14 14.92 -7.35
CA LEU A 137 5.56 15.60 -6.20
C LEU A 137 4.12 15.11 -6.03
N VAL A 138 3.73 14.75 -4.81
CA VAL A 138 2.36 14.30 -4.49
C VAL A 138 1.73 15.21 -3.47
N LYS A 139 0.51 15.67 -3.76
CA LYS A 139 -0.32 16.42 -2.82
C LYS A 139 -1.71 15.76 -2.71
N ASN A 140 -2.06 15.29 -1.53
CA ASN A 140 -3.35 14.66 -1.26
C ASN A 140 -4.49 15.70 -1.32
N PHE A 141 -5.69 15.25 -1.67
CA PHE A 141 -6.85 16.11 -1.50
C PHE A 141 -7.10 16.37 0.00
N PRO A 142 -7.52 17.60 0.37
CA PRO A 142 -8.00 17.89 1.71
C PRO A 142 -9.32 17.13 1.89
N PHE A 143 -9.33 16.14 2.78
CA PHE A 143 -10.57 15.48 3.17
C PHE A 143 -10.87 15.86 4.62
N GLU A 144 -12.10 16.26 4.93
CA GLU A 144 -12.52 16.52 6.31
C GLU A 144 -12.61 15.20 7.09
N SER A 145 -12.01 15.16 8.28
CA SER A 145 -12.15 14.02 9.16
C SER A 145 -13.50 14.10 9.90
N VAL A 146 -14.07 12.95 10.24
CA VAL A 146 -15.32 12.88 11.03
C VAL A 146 -15.16 13.48 12.46
N GLU A 147 -13.94 13.78 12.89
CA GLU A 147 -13.66 14.37 14.21
C GLU A 147 -14.24 15.79 14.36
N ASP A 148 -14.37 16.54 13.26
CA ASP A 148 -14.87 17.92 13.25
C ASP A 148 -16.42 18.01 13.21
N LEU A 149 -17.11 16.88 13.03
CA LEU A 149 -18.57 16.81 13.05
C LEU A 149 -19.06 16.58 14.49
N ASN A 150 -19.26 17.66 15.24
CA ASN A 150 -19.91 17.74 16.57
C ASN A 150 -20.50 16.40 17.09
N GLU A 151 -19.72 15.65 17.86
CA GLU A 151 -20.19 14.41 18.49
C GLU A 151 -20.63 14.63 19.94
N THR A 152 -21.83 14.15 20.25
CA THR A 152 -22.26 13.87 21.62
C THR A 152 -21.68 12.52 22.04
N THR A 153 -20.85 12.52 23.07
CA THR A 153 -20.19 11.32 23.61
C THR A 153 -21.21 10.32 24.16
N VAL A 154 -21.42 9.17 23.49
CA VAL A 154 -22.27 8.09 24.03
C VAL A 154 -21.42 7.06 24.76
N GLN A 155 -21.60 6.99 26.09
CA GLN A 155 -21.01 5.97 26.97
C GLN A 155 -21.56 4.56 26.67
N PRO A 156 -20.81 3.47 26.95
CA PRO A 156 -21.26 2.11 26.69
C PRO A 156 -22.40 1.73 27.64
N SER A 157 -23.63 1.84 27.15
CA SER A 157 -24.82 1.27 27.78
C SER A 157 -24.92 -0.22 27.48
N ILE A 158 -25.66 -0.95 28.31
CA ILE A 158 -26.07 -2.34 28.06
C ILE A 158 -26.68 -2.39 26.67
N VAL A 159 -26.00 -3.05 25.72
CA VAL A 159 -26.47 -3.09 24.33
C VAL A 159 -27.63 -4.09 24.28
N THR A 160 -28.86 -3.57 24.24
CA THR A 160 -30.04 -4.38 23.95
C THR A 160 -29.88 -4.99 22.56
N MET A 161 -29.91 -6.32 22.48
CA MET A 161 -29.83 -7.02 21.19
C MET A 161 -31.05 -6.64 20.33
N ALA A 162 -30.83 -6.47 19.02
CA ALA A 162 -31.93 -6.29 18.10
C ALA A 162 -32.84 -7.52 18.12
N PRO A 163 -34.16 -7.40 17.86
CA PRO A 163 -35.07 -8.54 17.77
C PRO A 163 -34.58 -9.58 16.76
N ALA A 164 -34.57 -10.85 17.12
CA ALA A 164 -34.08 -11.93 16.25
C ALA A 164 -34.87 -12.05 14.93
N SER A 165 -36.14 -11.63 14.93
CA SER A 165 -37.03 -11.60 13.78
C SER A 165 -36.71 -10.47 12.78
N GLU A 166 -35.98 -9.45 13.21
CA GLU A 166 -35.65 -8.30 12.36
C GLU A 166 -34.77 -8.72 11.19
N LYS A 167 -35.22 -8.39 9.97
CA LYS A 167 -34.55 -8.80 8.74
C LYS A 167 -33.36 -7.90 8.45
N VAL A 168 -32.33 -8.51 7.86
CA VAL A 168 -31.13 -7.81 7.39
C VAL A 168 -30.86 -8.24 5.96
N THR A 169 -30.73 -7.26 5.07
CA THR A 169 -30.45 -7.46 3.65
C THR A 169 -28.99 -7.12 3.36
N LEU A 170 -28.33 -7.94 2.54
CA LEU A 170 -26.97 -7.69 2.09
C LEU A 170 -27.00 -7.11 0.68
N ARG A 171 -26.18 -6.09 0.44
CA ARG A 171 -25.99 -5.50 -0.90
C ARG A 171 -24.64 -4.81 -0.98
N LEU A 172 -24.23 -4.43 -2.18
CA LEU A 172 -23.11 -3.51 -2.36
C LEU A 172 -23.44 -2.15 -1.71
N MET A 173 -22.40 -1.53 -1.17
CA MET A 173 -22.45 -0.20 -0.58
C MET A 173 -22.53 0.84 -1.70
N ARG A 174 -23.28 1.93 -1.46
CA ARG A 174 -23.28 3.08 -2.36
C ARG A 174 -22.32 4.17 -1.86
N PRO A 175 -21.71 4.98 -2.75
CA PRO A 175 -20.78 6.05 -2.34
C PRO A 175 -21.40 7.11 -1.42
N ASP A 176 -22.72 7.35 -1.48
CA ASP A 176 -23.43 8.30 -0.62
C ASP A 176 -23.61 7.81 0.84
N GLU A 177 -23.22 6.57 1.14
CA GLU A 177 -23.40 5.94 2.46
C GLU A 177 -22.16 5.97 3.35
N THR A 178 -21.09 6.64 2.94
CA THR A 178 -19.78 6.65 3.62
C THR A 178 -19.83 7.21 5.04
N VAL A 179 -20.68 8.22 5.30
CA VAL A 179 -20.92 8.72 6.67
C VAL A 179 -21.56 7.64 7.56
N SER A 180 -22.51 6.88 7.03
CA SER A 180 -23.16 5.78 7.76
C SER A 180 -22.18 4.64 8.07
N LEU A 181 -21.24 4.37 7.17
CA LEU A 181 -20.13 3.45 7.41
C LEU A 181 -19.21 3.95 8.52
N ALA A 182 -18.75 5.21 8.46
CA ALA A 182 -17.89 5.80 9.50
C ALA A 182 -18.54 5.68 10.89
N ARG A 183 -19.86 5.95 10.99
CA ARG A 183 -20.63 5.78 12.24
C ARG A 183 -20.71 4.32 12.71
N LEU A 184 -20.83 3.34 11.81
CA LEU A 184 -20.77 1.92 12.20
C LEU A 184 -19.39 1.58 12.79
N ILE A 185 -18.33 2.01 12.12
CA ILE A 185 -16.95 1.68 12.50
C ILE A 185 -16.61 2.34 13.84
N TYR A 186 -17.02 3.58 14.03
CA TYR A 186 -16.92 4.27 15.31
C TYR A 186 -17.67 3.54 16.44
N ARG A 187 -18.89 3.06 16.19
CA ARG A 187 -19.66 2.26 17.17
C ARG A 187 -18.95 0.95 17.54
N VAL A 188 -18.28 0.30 16.59
CA VAL A 188 -17.62 -1.01 16.81
C VAL A 188 -16.23 -0.85 17.42
N TYR A 189 -15.44 0.10 16.94
CA TYR A 189 -14.01 0.25 17.22
C TYR A 189 -13.64 1.62 17.81
N GLY A 190 -14.47 2.65 17.63
CA GLY A 190 -14.07 4.05 17.83
C GLY A 190 -12.92 4.46 16.93
N TYR A 191 -12.29 5.60 17.22
CA TYR A 191 -11.11 6.13 16.52
C TYR A 191 -9.82 5.30 16.64
N THR A 192 -9.95 4.01 16.96
CA THR A 192 -8.82 3.10 17.15
C THR A 192 -8.66 2.13 15.98
N TYR A 193 -9.44 2.35 14.93
CA TYR A 193 -9.41 1.55 13.73
C TYR A 193 -8.29 2.03 12.79
N PRO A 194 -7.41 1.15 12.29
CA PRO A 194 -6.15 1.55 11.65
C PRO A 194 -6.28 2.09 10.22
N HIS A 195 -7.41 1.91 9.54
CA HIS A 195 -7.64 2.54 8.23
C HIS A 195 -8.34 3.88 8.43
N GLU A 196 -7.57 4.96 8.41
CA GLU A 196 -8.08 6.32 8.62
C GLU A 196 -9.01 6.79 7.51
N ASP A 197 -8.79 6.33 6.27
CA ASP A 197 -9.58 6.68 5.08
C ASP A 197 -11.10 6.54 5.26
N ILE A 198 -11.53 5.69 6.19
CA ILE A 198 -12.96 5.49 6.50
C ILE A 198 -13.60 6.67 7.24
N TYR A 199 -12.79 7.45 7.95
CA TYR A 199 -13.18 8.68 8.63
C TYR A 199 -13.08 9.91 7.72
N TYR A 200 -12.78 9.70 6.43
CA TYR A 200 -12.81 10.70 5.38
C TYR A 200 -13.88 10.30 4.35
N PRO A 201 -15.18 10.61 4.57
CA PRO A 201 -16.28 10.06 3.79
C PRO A 201 -16.16 10.31 2.28
N GLU A 202 -15.66 11.47 1.87
CA GLU A 202 -15.43 11.81 0.46
C GLU A 202 -14.27 11.03 -0.15
N LYS A 203 -13.18 10.81 0.61
CA LYS A 203 -12.07 9.96 0.19
C LYS A 203 -12.56 8.53 -0.05
N PHE A 204 -13.33 7.99 0.88
CA PHE A 204 -13.87 6.63 0.75
C PHE A 204 -14.88 6.51 -0.39
N ALA A 205 -15.67 7.55 -0.65
CA ALA A 205 -16.58 7.60 -1.81
C ALA A 205 -15.79 7.53 -3.11
N SER A 206 -14.72 8.31 -3.25
CA SER A 206 -13.82 8.27 -4.41
C SER A 206 -13.16 6.89 -4.61
N LEU A 207 -12.79 6.21 -3.52
CA LEU A 207 -12.28 4.84 -3.57
C LEU A 207 -13.32 3.82 -4.05
N LEU A 208 -14.59 3.98 -3.65
CA LEU A 208 -15.70 3.14 -4.14
C LEU A 208 -15.97 3.39 -5.63
N GLU A 209 -16.01 4.66 -6.05
CA GLU A 209 -16.29 5.06 -7.43
C GLU A 209 -15.19 4.64 -8.41
N SER A 210 -13.92 4.73 -7.98
CA SER A 210 -12.78 4.28 -8.79
C SER A 210 -12.63 2.76 -8.89
N GLY A 211 -13.35 2.00 -8.06
CA GLY A 211 -13.24 0.54 -7.98
C GLY A 211 -12.03 0.02 -7.19
N LEU A 212 -11.19 0.90 -6.64
CA LEU A 212 -10.10 0.53 -5.74
C LEU A 212 -10.61 -0.08 -4.43
N VAL A 213 -11.84 0.27 -4.03
CA VAL A 213 -12.56 -0.37 -2.95
C VAL A 213 -13.86 -0.93 -3.48
N THR A 214 -14.14 -2.19 -3.14
CA THR A 214 -15.50 -2.73 -3.24
C THR A 214 -15.98 -3.10 -1.86
N SER A 215 -17.16 -2.61 -1.47
CA SER A 215 -17.74 -2.85 -0.15
C SER A 215 -19.13 -3.44 -0.25
N CYS A 216 -19.46 -4.33 0.67
CA CYS A 216 -20.83 -4.75 0.95
C CYS A 216 -21.28 -4.26 2.32
N VAL A 217 -22.58 -4.02 2.46
CA VAL A 217 -23.24 -3.61 3.68
C VAL A 217 -24.38 -4.55 4.02
N ALA A 218 -24.58 -4.76 5.32
CA ALA A 218 -25.75 -5.40 5.88
C ALA A 218 -26.67 -4.30 6.43
N VAL A 219 -27.91 -4.24 5.93
CA VAL A 219 -28.86 -3.14 6.17
C VAL A 219 -30.13 -3.68 6.80
N ASN A 220 -30.58 -3.04 7.89
CA ASN A 220 -31.81 -3.42 8.58
C ASN A 220 -33.08 -2.81 7.95
N GLU A 221 -34.24 -3.09 8.54
CA GLU A 221 -35.54 -2.59 8.04
C GLU A 221 -35.70 -1.06 8.16
N GLN A 222 -34.91 -0.41 9.02
CA GLN A 222 -34.85 1.05 9.19
C GLN A 222 -33.79 1.69 8.29
N VAL A 223 -33.21 0.95 7.34
CA VAL A 223 -32.18 1.43 6.40
C VAL A 223 -30.87 1.81 7.10
N GLU A 224 -30.64 1.34 8.34
CA GLU A 224 -29.38 1.51 9.04
C GLU A 224 -28.36 0.46 8.57
N ILE A 225 -27.11 0.89 8.36
CA ILE A 225 -25.98 -0.02 8.14
C ILE A 225 -25.59 -0.65 9.49
N VAL A 226 -25.73 -1.97 9.57
CA VAL A 226 -25.48 -2.79 10.76
C VAL A 226 -24.34 -3.79 10.57
N GLY A 227 -23.79 -3.86 9.36
CA GLY A 227 -22.57 -4.61 9.06
C GLY A 227 -21.90 -4.11 7.79
N HIS A 228 -20.59 -4.33 7.70
CA HIS A 228 -19.77 -3.95 6.55
C HIS A 228 -18.62 -4.94 6.35
N LEU A 229 -18.22 -5.12 5.09
CA LEU A 229 -16.97 -5.76 4.69
C LEU A 229 -16.45 -5.08 3.42
N GLY A 230 -15.17 -4.70 3.42
CA GLY A 230 -14.50 -4.08 2.28
C GLY A 230 -13.42 -4.98 1.69
N VAL A 231 -13.20 -4.84 0.38
CA VAL A 231 -12.04 -5.38 -0.34
C VAL A 231 -11.30 -4.23 -1.00
N PHE A 232 -9.99 -4.14 -0.74
CA PHE A 232 -9.12 -3.08 -1.24
C PHE A 232 -8.15 -3.62 -2.28
N LEU A 233 -7.96 -2.87 -3.35
CA LEU A 233 -6.86 -3.02 -4.29
C LEU A 233 -5.88 -1.87 -4.04
N GLU A 234 -4.57 -2.13 -4.08
CA GLU A 234 -3.59 -1.04 -3.97
C GLU A 234 -3.46 -0.32 -5.31
N THR A 235 -3.56 -1.08 -6.41
CA THR A 235 -3.59 -0.53 -7.77
C THR A 235 -4.70 -1.21 -8.58
N PRO A 236 -5.27 -0.53 -9.60
CA PRO A 236 -6.30 -1.13 -10.45
C PRO A 236 -5.84 -2.39 -11.21
N GLU A 237 -4.54 -2.56 -11.37
CA GLU A 237 -3.93 -3.73 -12.02
C GLU A 237 -3.74 -4.93 -11.08
N ASP A 238 -4.06 -4.79 -9.78
CA ASP A 238 -3.90 -5.87 -8.81
C ASP A 238 -4.94 -6.98 -9.06
N HIS A 239 -4.48 -8.23 -9.12
CA HIS A 239 -5.33 -9.41 -9.28
C HIS A 239 -5.76 -10.04 -7.94
N VAL A 240 -5.37 -9.45 -6.82
CA VAL A 240 -5.70 -9.92 -5.47
C VAL A 240 -6.04 -8.73 -4.59
N GLY A 241 -7.12 -8.85 -3.81
CA GLY A 241 -7.59 -7.79 -2.94
C GLY A 241 -7.40 -8.07 -1.45
N GLU A 242 -7.14 -7.04 -0.66
CA GLU A 242 -7.18 -7.15 0.79
C GLU A 242 -8.62 -7.17 1.29
N SER A 243 -9.02 -8.28 1.90
CA SER A 243 -10.26 -8.35 2.67
C SER A 243 -10.04 -7.69 4.04
N ALA A 244 -10.54 -6.46 4.19
CA ALA A 244 -10.40 -5.63 5.38
C ALA A 244 -11.76 -5.02 5.80
N LEU A 245 -11.75 -4.11 6.78
CA LEU A 245 -12.93 -3.36 7.22
C LEU A 245 -14.15 -4.20 7.62
N ALA A 246 -13.93 -5.38 8.17
CA ALA A 246 -15.02 -6.20 8.65
C ALA A 246 -15.61 -5.62 9.94
N ALA A 247 -16.88 -5.20 9.91
CA ALA A 247 -17.58 -4.69 11.08
C ALA A 247 -18.99 -5.27 11.18
N VAL A 248 -19.41 -5.61 12.40
CA VAL A 248 -20.80 -6.00 12.70
C VAL A 248 -21.22 -5.29 13.98
N ASP A 249 -22.32 -4.52 13.88
CA ASP A 249 -22.93 -3.82 14.99
C ASP A 249 -23.19 -4.83 16.14
N PRO A 250 -22.78 -4.52 17.39
CA PRO A 250 -22.99 -5.40 18.53
C PRO A 250 -24.42 -5.92 18.68
N ARG A 251 -25.44 -5.13 18.30
CA ARG A 251 -26.86 -5.50 18.34
C ARG A 251 -27.22 -6.69 17.44
N TYR A 252 -26.42 -6.95 16.40
CA TYR A 252 -26.68 -7.96 15.37
C TYR A 252 -25.65 -9.11 15.37
N ARG A 253 -24.77 -9.19 16.37
CA ARG A 253 -23.81 -10.29 16.51
C ARG A 253 -24.52 -11.63 16.73
N GLY A 254 -23.83 -12.73 16.38
CA GLY A 254 -24.40 -14.09 16.48
C GLY A 254 -25.33 -14.49 15.33
N ARG A 255 -25.71 -13.56 14.44
CA ARG A 255 -26.61 -13.82 13.29
C ARG A 255 -25.90 -14.33 12.02
N GLY A 256 -24.60 -14.61 12.10
CA GLY A 256 -23.81 -15.08 10.95
C GLY A 256 -23.66 -14.06 9.82
N LEU A 257 -23.73 -12.75 10.09
CA LEU A 257 -23.63 -11.70 9.06
C LEU A 257 -22.25 -11.67 8.38
N PHE A 258 -21.16 -11.81 9.14
CA PHE A 258 -19.81 -11.78 8.58
C PHE A 258 -19.57 -12.90 7.54
N PRO A 259 -19.87 -14.19 7.80
CA PRO A 259 -19.77 -15.23 6.78
C PRO A 259 -20.61 -14.97 5.52
N LYS A 260 -21.82 -14.42 5.68
CA LYS A 260 -22.69 -14.06 4.54
C LYS A 260 -22.08 -12.94 3.69
N MET A 261 -21.59 -11.88 4.33
CA MET A 261 -20.88 -10.78 3.66
C MET A 261 -19.61 -11.27 2.97
N LYS A 262 -18.83 -12.13 3.63
CA LYS A 262 -17.60 -12.70 3.06
C LYS A 262 -17.90 -13.51 1.79
N LYS A 263 -18.92 -14.37 1.83
CA LYS A 263 -19.36 -15.13 0.65
C LYS A 263 -19.77 -14.22 -0.50
N MET A 264 -20.65 -13.23 -0.23
CA MET A 264 -21.08 -12.25 -1.24
C MET A 264 -19.90 -11.52 -1.85
N MET A 265 -18.94 -11.07 -1.03
CA MET A 265 -17.75 -10.38 -1.51
C MET A 265 -16.83 -11.29 -2.32
N MET A 266 -16.69 -12.57 -1.99
CA MET A 266 -15.91 -13.49 -2.82
C MET A 266 -16.53 -13.67 -4.21
N GLU A 267 -17.86 -13.80 -4.29
CA GLU A 267 -18.60 -13.90 -5.55
C GLU A 267 -18.46 -12.61 -6.39
N GLU A 268 -18.60 -11.44 -5.75
CA GLU A 268 -18.43 -10.13 -6.40
C GLU A 268 -17.00 -9.96 -6.94
N MET A 269 -15.99 -10.30 -6.15
CA MET A 269 -14.58 -10.16 -6.55
C MET A 269 -14.23 -11.10 -7.70
N ALA A 270 -14.73 -12.34 -7.67
CA ALA A 270 -14.60 -13.28 -8.78
C ALA A 270 -15.24 -12.73 -10.07
N ALA A 271 -16.44 -12.12 -9.97
CA ALA A 271 -17.13 -11.53 -11.11
C ALA A 271 -16.37 -10.32 -11.71
N LYS A 272 -15.58 -9.61 -10.90
CA LYS A 272 -14.70 -8.51 -11.33
C LYS A 272 -13.34 -8.97 -11.85
N GLY A 273 -13.08 -10.28 -11.94
CA GLY A 273 -11.82 -10.83 -12.43
C GLY A 273 -10.69 -10.86 -11.40
N ILE A 274 -10.99 -10.60 -10.11
CA ILE A 274 -10.02 -10.78 -9.02
C ILE A 274 -9.84 -12.28 -8.77
N LEU A 275 -8.59 -12.71 -8.62
CA LEU A 275 -8.21 -14.12 -8.52
C LEU A 275 -8.30 -14.65 -7.08
N GLY A 276 -8.02 -13.79 -6.10
CA GLY A 276 -8.06 -14.17 -4.69
C GLY A 276 -8.18 -12.99 -3.73
N LEU A 277 -8.29 -13.31 -2.45
CA LEU A 277 -8.29 -12.33 -1.37
C LEU A 277 -7.22 -12.69 -0.35
N TYR A 278 -6.49 -11.68 0.11
CA TYR A 278 -5.62 -11.82 1.27
C TYR A 278 -6.19 -11.09 2.49
N SER A 279 -5.72 -11.43 3.69
CA SER A 279 -6.04 -10.67 4.90
C SER A 279 -4.90 -10.72 5.91
N ARG A 280 -4.88 -9.73 6.79
CA ARG A 280 -3.93 -9.59 7.90
C ARG A 280 -4.66 -9.78 9.21
N ALA A 281 -4.49 -10.94 9.84
CA ALA A 281 -5.12 -11.24 11.11
C ALA A 281 -4.19 -10.86 12.26
N VAL A 282 -4.68 -10.06 13.21
CA VAL A 282 -3.94 -9.76 14.46
C VAL A 282 -3.59 -11.04 15.23
N THR A 283 -2.46 -11.03 15.92
CA THR A 283 -1.96 -12.16 16.73
C THR A 283 -1.98 -11.91 18.23
N VAL A 284 -2.71 -10.90 18.69
CA VAL A 284 -2.96 -10.69 20.14
C VAL A 284 -4.02 -11.65 20.70
N HIS A 285 -4.73 -12.35 19.81
CA HIS A 285 -5.64 -13.45 20.12
C HIS A 285 -5.91 -14.26 18.84
N VAL A 286 -6.26 -15.54 18.97
CA VAL A 286 -6.51 -16.44 17.82
C VAL A 286 -7.87 -16.27 17.12
N ALA A 287 -8.76 -15.38 17.59
CA ALA A 287 -10.15 -15.31 17.12
C ALA A 287 -10.28 -14.97 15.61
N SER A 288 -9.56 -13.96 15.13
CA SER A 288 -9.53 -13.55 13.72
C SER A 288 -8.90 -14.62 12.82
N GLN A 289 -7.87 -15.31 13.31
CA GLN A 289 -7.20 -16.41 12.63
C GLN A 289 -8.15 -17.61 12.44
N LYS A 290 -8.83 -18.03 13.52
CA LYS A 290 -9.88 -19.07 13.48
C LYS A 290 -10.98 -18.75 12.46
N SER A 291 -11.41 -17.49 12.43
CA SER A 291 -12.44 -17.03 11.50
C SER A 291 -11.99 -17.15 10.04
N ASN A 292 -10.74 -16.78 9.74
CA ASN A 292 -10.17 -16.92 8.41
C ASN A 292 -10.09 -18.38 7.96
N VAL A 293 -9.55 -19.28 8.80
CA VAL A 293 -9.46 -20.72 8.48
C VAL A 293 -10.85 -21.32 8.23
N LYS A 294 -11.84 -20.99 9.08
CA LYS A 294 -13.21 -21.45 8.91
C LYS A 294 -13.85 -20.97 7.59
N MET A 295 -13.36 -19.87 7.04
CA MET A 295 -13.81 -19.30 5.76
C MET A 295 -13.00 -19.76 4.56
N GLY A 296 -12.15 -20.77 4.74
CA GLY A 296 -11.38 -21.38 3.66
C GLY A 296 -10.04 -20.69 3.40
N SER A 297 -9.73 -19.59 4.10
CA SER A 297 -8.42 -18.95 3.98
C SER A 297 -7.33 -19.82 4.60
N LYS A 298 -6.15 -19.78 4.01
CA LYS A 298 -4.96 -20.55 4.37
C LYS A 298 -3.84 -19.62 4.78
N GLU A 299 -3.08 -20.01 5.81
CA GLU A 299 -1.95 -19.26 6.31
C GLU A 299 -0.80 -19.24 5.29
N THR A 300 -0.19 -18.07 5.08
CA THR A 300 0.90 -17.88 4.11
C THR A 300 2.13 -17.16 4.65
N GLY A 301 2.09 -16.65 5.88
CA GLY A 301 3.19 -15.88 6.44
C GLY A 301 2.86 -15.11 7.71
N PHE A 302 3.85 -14.36 8.21
CA PHE A 302 3.75 -13.43 9.32
C PHE A 302 4.56 -12.16 9.05
N ILE A 303 3.98 -11.02 9.37
CA ILE A 303 4.72 -9.74 9.44
C ILE A 303 4.88 -9.38 10.89
N LEU A 304 6.12 -9.48 11.36
CA LEU A 304 6.51 -9.22 12.73
C LEU A 304 6.43 -7.72 12.98
N ALA A 305 5.97 -7.34 14.18
CA ALA A 305 5.92 -5.94 14.58
C ALA A 305 5.23 -5.03 13.55
N HIS A 306 4.18 -5.54 12.89
CA HIS A 306 3.44 -4.84 11.84
C HIS A 306 2.78 -3.55 12.34
N SER A 307 1.95 -3.63 13.38
CA SER A 307 1.15 -2.49 13.83
C SER A 307 1.78 -1.80 15.04
N PRO A 308 1.81 -0.46 15.11
CA PRO A 308 2.36 0.25 16.27
C PRO A 308 1.52 0.01 17.53
N PRO A 309 2.08 0.21 18.74
CA PRO A 309 1.34 0.07 19.99
C PRO A 309 0.13 1.01 20.09
N THR A 310 0.20 2.17 19.41
CA THR A 310 -0.83 3.21 19.33
C THR A 310 -2.10 2.78 18.60
N ALA A 311 -2.08 1.69 17.82
CA ALA A 311 -3.28 1.07 17.27
C ALA A 311 -4.06 0.32 18.36
N ILE A 312 -4.70 1.06 19.28
CA ILE A 312 -5.33 0.53 20.50
C ILE A 312 -6.78 0.16 20.26
N PHE A 313 -7.12 -1.06 19.84
CA PHE A 313 -8.52 -1.48 19.76
C PHE A 313 -9.26 -1.22 21.10
N LYS A 314 -10.31 -0.37 21.12
CA LYS A 314 -11.08 0.12 22.30
C LYS A 314 -11.44 -0.93 23.39
N LYS A 315 -11.35 -2.23 23.11
CA LYS A 315 -11.68 -3.34 24.03
C LYS A 315 -10.52 -4.28 24.37
N MET A 316 -9.31 -4.05 23.85
CA MET A 316 -8.14 -4.88 24.14
C MET A 316 -7.21 -4.16 25.13
N LYS A 317 -7.42 -4.39 26.43
CA LYS A 317 -6.40 -4.07 27.45
C LYS A 317 -5.28 -5.11 27.35
N THR A 318 -4.19 -4.80 26.66
CA THR A 318 -2.97 -5.61 26.68
C THR A 318 -1.93 -4.91 27.57
N GLY A 319 -1.35 -5.63 28.53
CA GLY A 319 -0.46 -5.10 29.58
C GLY A 319 0.93 -4.64 29.12
N THR A 320 1.30 -4.84 27.85
CA THR A 320 2.58 -4.42 27.27
C THR A 320 2.36 -3.27 26.28
N ALA A 321 2.17 -2.06 26.83
CA ALA A 321 1.82 -0.86 26.07
C ALA A 321 2.91 -0.34 25.11
N SER A 322 4.05 -1.03 24.96
CA SER A 322 5.24 -0.49 24.28
C SER A 322 5.75 -1.26 23.06
N ILE A 323 5.18 -2.43 22.71
CA ILE A 323 5.68 -3.25 21.58
C ILE A 323 4.71 -3.29 20.40
N ARG A 324 5.28 -3.26 19.19
CA ARG A 324 4.54 -3.39 17.93
C ARG A 324 3.95 -4.80 17.81
N ARG A 325 2.79 -4.93 17.17
CA ARG A 325 2.01 -6.17 17.09
C ARG A 325 2.21 -6.89 15.77
N THR A 326 2.37 -8.21 15.84
CA THR A 326 2.48 -9.09 14.67
C THR A 326 1.11 -9.34 14.02
N VAL A 327 1.11 -9.59 12.71
CA VAL A 327 -0.06 -10.08 11.96
C VAL A 327 0.29 -11.37 11.23
N ALA A 328 -0.66 -12.30 11.20
CA ALA A 328 -0.65 -13.50 10.38
C ALA A 328 -1.26 -13.18 9.00
N LEU A 329 -0.61 -13.66 7.95
CA LEU A 329 -1.04 -13.52 6.56
C LEU A 329 -1.90 -14.72 6.17
N PHE A 330 -3.02 -14.43 5.52
CA PHE A 330 -3.95 -15.42 4.99
C PHE A 330 -4.27 -15.14 3.53
N TYR A 331 -4.50 -16.19 2.76
CA TYR A 331 -4.94 -16.14 1.38
C TYR A 331 -6.12 -17.09 1.14
N VAL A 332 -7.07 -16.68 0.30
CA VAL A 332 -8.14 -17.55 -0.22
C VAL A 332 -8.35 -17.26 -1.71
N PRO A 333 -8.33 -18.27 -2.59
CA PRO A 333 -8.72 -18.08 -3.99
C PRO A 333 -10.22 -17.82 -4.08
N VAL A 334 -10.66 -16.95 -5.00
CA VAL A 334 -12.08 -16.71 -5.29
C VAL A 334 -12.51 -17.25 -6.65
N VAL A 335 -11.53 -17.64 -7.48
CA VAL A 335 -11.71 -18.39 -8.73
C VAL A 335 -10.82 -19.65 -8.69
N PRO A 336 -11.04 -20.64 -9.58
CA PRO A 336 -10.16 -21.79 -9.68
C PRO A 336 -8.71 -21.38 -9.96
N ASP A 337 -7.76 -22.03 -9.27
CA ASP A 337 -6.33 -21.81 -9.45
C ASP A 337 -5.85 -22.18 -10.86
N GLN A 338 -4.81 -21.51 -11.32
CA GLN A 338 -4.12 -21.80 -12.57
C GLN A 338 -2.66 -22.15 -12.28
N GLU A 339 -2.12 -23.10 -13.03
CA GLU A 339 -0.72 -23.47 -12.88
C GLU A 339 0.20 -22.30 -13.25
N GLN A 340 1.15 -21.97 -12.36
CA GLN A 340 2.15 -20.92 -12.61
C GLN A 340 3.57 -21.44 -12.43
N THR A 341 4.52 -20.86 -13.17
CA THR A 341 5.95 -21.12 -12.97
C THR A 341 6.53 -20.15 -11.94
N VAL A 342 7.29 -20.67 -10.98
CA VAL A 342 7.97 -19.88 -9.95
C VAL A 342 9.45 -20.22 -9.81
N PHE A 343 10.25 -19.24 -9.41
CA PHE A 343 11.69 -19.35 -9.17
C PHE A 343 11.96 -19.04 -7.70
N LEU A 344 12.18 -20.09 -6.91
CA LEU A 344 12.26 -19.96 -5.45
C LEU A 344 13.69 -19.74 -4.96
N PRO A 345 13.93 -18.82 -4.01
CA PRO A 345 15.23 -18.67 -3.35
C PRO A 345 15.67 -19.96 -2.67
N CYS A 346 16.90 -20.41 -2.92
CA CYS A 346 17.39 -21.73 -2.52
C CYS A 346 17.21 -22.03 -1.02
N LYS A 347 17.43 -21.02 -0.17
CA LYS A 347 17.33 -21.11 1.29
C LYS A 347 15.90 -21.31 1.81
N HIS A 348 14.89 -20.78 1.11
CA HIS A 348 13.50 -20.79 1.57
C HIS A 348 12.62 -21.79 0.82
N GLN A 349 13.18 -22.58 -0.11
CA GLN A 349 12.38 -23.47 -0.97
C GLN A 349 11.54 -24.47 -0.17
N GLU A 350 12.07 -25.02 0.93
CA GLU A 350 11.36 -26.02 1.71
C GLU A 350 10.08 -25.45 2.34
N ILE A 351 10.18 -24.32 3.06
CA ILE A 351 9.02 -23.69 3.69
C ILE A 351 8.02 -23.20 2.64
N ILE A 352 8.48 -22.64 1.52
CA ILE A 352 7.60 -22.16 0.45
C ILE A 352 6.83 -23.33 -0.19
N ARG A 353 7.48 -24.48 -0.43
CA ARG A 353 6.80 -25.69 -0.92
C ARG A 353 5.72 -26.17 0.05
N LYS A 354 5.98 -26.14 1.35
CA LYS A 354 4.97 -26.46 2.36
C LYS A 354 3.79 -25.50 2.31
N ILE A 355 4.03 -24.20 2.13
CA ILE A 355 2.95 -23.20 2.00
C ILE A 355 2.13 -23.44 0.73
N TYR A 356 2.75 -23.74 -0.42
CA TYR A 356 2.00 -24.09 -1.64
C TYR A 356 1.15 -25.35 -1.46
N ASN A 357 1.70 -26.39 -0.82
CA ASN A 357 0.94 -27.59 -0.51
C ASN A 357 -0.25 -27.32 0.42
N HIS A 358 -0.08 -26.46 1.43
CA HIS A 358 -1.15 -26.09 2.38
C HIS A 358 -2.25 -25.24 1.73
N THR A 359 -1.86 -24.35 0.83
CA THR A 359 -2.77 -23.48 0.08
C THR A 359 -3.47 -24.21 -1.07
N GLY A 360 -2.90 -25.32 -1.55
CA GLY A 360 -3.41 -26.09 -2.68
C GLY A 360 -3.12 -25.45 -4.04
N LEU A 361 -2.15 -24.54 -4.11
CA LEU A 361 -1.77 -23.84 -5.34
C LEU A 361 -0.82 -24.68 -6.19
N SER A 362 -1.14 -24.82 -7.48
CA SER A 362 -0.33 -25.56 -8.45
C SER A 362 0.80 -24.68 -8.98
N ARG A 363 2.04 -24.96 -8.56
CA ARG A 363 3.22 -24.18 -8.95
C ARG A 363 4.34 -25.07 -9.47
N VAL A 364 4.79 -24.78 -10.69
CA VAL A 364 5.95 -25.41 -11.33
C VAL A 364 7.22 -24.68 -10.91
N ILE A 365 8.01 -25.31 -10.05
CA ILE A 365 9.25 -24.70 -9.54
C ILE A 365 10.39 -24.94 -10.54
N LYS A 366 10.95 -23.85 -11.07
CA LYS A 366 12.13 -23.88 -11.92
C LYS A 366 13.35 -23.33 -11.20
N LYS A 367 14.53 -23.79 -11.61
CA LYS A 367 15.82 -23.26 -11.16
C LYS A 367 16.16 -22.03 -11.99
N ALA A 368 16.55 -20.94 -11.34
CA ALA A 368 17.08 -19.78 -12.01
C ALA A 368 18.51 -20.05 -12.49
N ASP A 369 18.89 -19.44 -13.61
CA ASP A 369 20.22 -19.52 -14.22
C ASP A 369 20.95 -18.19 -14.02
N PRO A 370 21.92 -18.09 -13.09
CA PRO A 370 22.65 -16.86 -12.82
C PRO A 370 23.44 -16.34 -14.04
N GLU A 371 23.87 -17.22 -14.94
CA GLU A 371 24.65 -16.85 -16.14
C GLU A 371 23.78 -16.17 -17.21
N ASN A 372 22.44 -16.29 -17.10
CA ASN A 372 21.48 -15.74 -18.04
C ASN A 372 20.55 -14.71 -17.37
N MET A 373 21.10 -13.91 -16.45
CA MET A 373 20.38 -12.86 -15.76
C MET A 373 19.96 -11.76 -16.76
N LYS A 374 18.66 -11.48 -16.83
CA LYS A 374 18.09 -10.45 -17.71
C LYS A 374 17.55 -9.31 -16.88
N LEU A 375 18.29 -8.21 -16.84
CA LEU A 375 17.90 -6.99 -16.14
C LEU A 375 17.46 -5.90 -17.12
N ALA A 376 16.47 -5.13 -16.73
CA ALA A 376 16.12 -3.91 -17.44
C ALA A 376 17.20 -2.83 -17.21
N PRO A 377 17.22 -1.74 -18.00
CA PRO A 377 18.11 -0.62 -17.73
C PRO A 377 17.86 0.05 -16.36
N HIS A 378 16.62 0.02 -15.86
CA HIS A 378 16.23 0.64 -14.60
C HIS A 378 15.19 -0.19 -13.85
N SER A 379 15.27 -0.13 -12.52
CA SER A 379 14.38 -0.82 -11.61
C SER A 379 13.06 -0.08 -11.44
N HIS A 380 11.96 -0.82 -11.35
CA HIS A 380 10.65 -0.26 -11.04
C HIS A 380 10.21 -0.78 -9.67
N ILE A 381 10.44 0.03 -8.64
CA ILE A 381 10.01 -0.23 -7.26
C ILE A 381 8.89 0.75 -6.91
N HIS A 382 7.69 0.23 -6.68
CA HIS A 382 6.59 1.02 -6.14
C HIS A 382 6.71 1.07 -4.63
N SER A 383 6.75 2.27 -4.05
CA SER A 383 6.77 2.48 -2.60
C SER A 383 5.42 2.98 -2.15
N HIS A 384 4.91 2.41 -1.06
CA HIS A 384 3.75 2.91 -0.33
C HIS A 384 4.16 3.09 1.13
N VAL A 385 4.26 4.34 1.56
CA VAL A 385 4.68 4.71 2.92
C VAL A 385 3.44 5.05 3.74
N LEU A 386 3.37 4.49 4.94
CA LEU A 386 2.36 4.76 5.94
C LEU A 386 3.03 5.40 7.17
N PRO A 387 3.13 6.74 7.22
CA PRO A 387 3.80 7.45 8.31
C PRO A 387 3.23 7.14 9.69
N GLU A 388 1.90 7.09 9.83
CA GLU A 388 1.19 6.76 11.08
C GLU A 388 1.53 5.34 11.61
N MET A 389 1.89 4.45 10.69
CA MET A 389 2.31 3.10 11.01
C MET A 389 3.83 2.98 11.16
N ALA A 390 4.60 4.04 10.92
CA ALA A 390 6.05 4.01 10.73
C ALA A 390 6.48 2.84 9.83
N SER A 391 5.73 2.59 8.76
CA SER A 391 5.91 1.42 7.90
C SER A 391 5.98 1.80 6.42
N ALA A 392 6.75 1.06 5.64
CA ALA A 392 6.80 1.18 4.19
C ALA A 392 6.64 -0.18 3.51
N PHE A 393 5.91 -0.21 2.40
CA PHE A 393 5.68 -1.39 1.57
C PHE A 393 6.29 -1.12 0.20
N LEU A 394 7.27 -1.93 -0.19
CA LEU A 394 8.01 -1.84 -1.44
C LEU A 394 7.60 -3.01 -2.34
N ARG A 395 7.04 -2.72 -3.51
CA ARG A 395 6.67 -3.72 -4.53
C ARG A 395 7.62 -3.62 -5.72
N VAL A 396 8.42 -4.66 -5.95
CA VAL A 396 9.34 -4.70 -7.10
C VAL A 396 8.60 -5.24 -8.32
N LYS A 397 8.33 -4.37 -9.31
CA LYS A 397 7.70 -4.77 -10.57
C LYS A 397 8.72 -5.20 -11.63
N VAL A 398 9.90 -4.57 -11.64
CA VAL A 398 10.98 -4.84 -12.61
C VAL A 398 12.35 -4.72 -11.95
N PHE A 399 13.22 -5.70 -12.16
CA PHE A 399 14.63 -5.64 -11.77
C PHE A 399 15.45 -4.93 -12.85
N GLY A 400 16.11 -3.84 -12.46
CA GLY A 400 17.08 -3.14 -13.29
C GLY A 400 18.52 -3.45 -12.89
N VAL A 401 19.48 -3.06 -13.75
CA VAL A 401 20.92 -3.12 -13.43
C VAL A 401 21.28 -2.30 -12.18
N ASP A 402 20.45 -1.32 -11.84
CA ASP A 402 20.57 -0.43 -10.68
C ASP A 402 19.84 -0.93 -9.42
N PHE A 403 19.19 -2.10 -9.47
CA PHE A 403 18.24 -2.55 -8.44
C PHE A 403 18.80 -2.54 -7.03
N ILE A 404 19.98 -3.14 -6.84
CA ILE A 404 20.58 -3.28 -5.51
C ILE A 404 20.97 -1.91 -4.93
N ASP A 405 21.49 -1.01 -5.77
CA ASP A 405 21.87 0.34 -5.33
C ASP A 405 20.65 1.21 -5.04
N GLU A 406 19.62 1.14 -5.89
CA GLU A 406 18.35 1.83 -5.69
C GLU A 406 17.66 1.34 -4.39
N LEU A 407 17.62 0.03 -4.16
CA LEU A 407 17.03 -0.54 -2.95
C LEU A 407 17.79 -0.08 -1.68
N LYS A 408 19.14 -0.05 -1.71
CA LYS A 408 19.94 0.50 -0.59
C LYS A 408 19.63 1.97 -0.32
N LEU A 409 19.50 2.78 -1.36
CA LEU A 409 19.18 4.20 -1.24
C LEU A 409 17.78 4.39 -0.62
N GLN A 410 16.78 3.65 -1.10
CA GLN A 410 15.43 3.71 -0.54
C GLN A 410 15.39 3.28 0.93
N ILE A 411 16.07 2.19 1.31
CA ILE A 411 16.16 1.79 2.72
C ILE A 411 16.78 2.90 3.56
N ARG A 412 17.87 3.53 3.09
CA ARG A 412 18.53 4.62 3.81
C ARG A 412 17.58 5.80 4.02
N ASP A 413 16.86 6.21 2.98
CA ASP A 413 15.88 7.31 3.05
C ASP A 413 14.74 6.98 4.03
N LEU A 414 14.16 5.78 3.93
CA LEU A 414 13.08 5.34 4.82
C LEU A 414 13.51 5.32 6.29
N LYS A 415 14.74 4.86 6.57
CA LYS A 415 15.30 4.87 7.93
C LYS A 415 15.48 6.29 8.47
N LEU A 416 15.96 7.22 7.64
CA LEU A 416 16.11 8.63 8.03
C LEU A 416 14.76 9.30 8.34
N ARG A 417 13.68 8.82 7.71
CA ARG A 417 12.30 9.27 7.97
C ARG A 417 11.65 8.59 9.19
N GLY A 418 12.40 7.78 9.95
CA GLY A 418 11.86 7.07 11.11
C GLY A 418 10.99 5.87 10.76
N THR A 419 11.10 5.32 9.53
CA THR A 419 10.40 4.07 9.19
C THR A 419 11.01 2.92 9.98
N GLU A 420 10.17 2.25 10.75
CA GLU A 420 10.51 1.17 11.66
C GLU A 420 10.36 -0.22 11.02
N LEU A 421 9.39 -0.37 10.11
CA LEU A 421 9.15 -1.62 9.38
C LEU A 421 9.19 -1.35 7.86
N ILE A 422 10.02 -2.08 7.13
CA ILE A 422 10.02 -2.08 5.67
C ILE A 422 9.64 -3.48 5.19
N VAL A 423 8.55 -3.59 4.46
CA VAL A 423 8.09 -4.82 3.80
C VAL A 423 8.48 -4.75 2.32
N LEU A 424 9.10 -5.80 1.80
CA LEU A 424 9.57 -5.89 0.43
C LEU A 424 8.95 -7.11 -0.26
N ASP A 425 8.19 -6.87 -1.33
CA ASP A 425 7.59 -7.90 -2.17
C ASP A 425 8.38 -8.07 -3.47
N LEU A 426 8.84 -9.30 -3.73
CA LEU A 426 9.58 -9.67 -4.93
C LEU A 426 8.79 -10.69 -5.77
N PRO A 427 8.72 -10.55 -7.11
CA PRO A 427 7.88 -11.40 -7.95
C PRO A 427 8.54 -12.78 -8.15
N LEU A 428 7.88 -13.85 -7.72
CA LEU A 428 8.41 -15.22 -7.83
C LEU A 428 8.36 -15.77 -9.26
N LYS A 429 7.63 -15.13 -10.19
CA LYS A 429 7.68 -15.47 -11.61
C LYS A 429 9.00 -15.06 -12.28
N ASP A 430 9.71 -14.09 -11.71
CA ASP A 430 10.95 -13.56 -12.29
C ASP A 430 12.15 -14.34 -11.71
N PRO A 431 12.99 -14.99 -12.54
CA PRO A 431 14.16 -15.71 -12.07
C PRO A 431 15.17 -14.83 -11.32
N ASN A 432 15.21 -13.53 -11.60
CA ASN A 432 16.09 -12.58 -10.93
C ASN A 432 15.80 -12.51 -9.42
N THR A 433 14.58 -12.81 -8.99
CA THR A 433 14.23 -12.91 -7.56
C THR A 433 15.08 -13.95 -6.85
N ALA A 434 15.25 -15.14 -7.44
CA ALA A 434 16.07 -16.21 -6.87
C ALA A 434 17.58 -15.92 -6.96
N ILE A 435 18.01 -15.23 -8.02
CA ILE A 435 19.42 -14.89 -8.27
C ILE A 435 19.91 -13.81 -7.29
N LEU A 436 19.16 -12.70 -7.16
CA LEU A 436 19.54 -11.53 -6.35
C LEU A 436 19.21 -11.71 -4.86
N PHE A 437 18.46 -12.75 -4.49
CA PHE A 437 18.01 -12.98 -3.13
C PHE A 437 19.12 -12.92 -2.06
N PRO A 438 20.32 -13.52 -2.27
CA PRO A 438 21.38 -13.47 -1.26
C PRO A 438 21.87 -12.04 -0.97
N GLU A 439 21.90 -11.17 -1.98
CA GLU A 439 22.26 -9.75 -1.79
C GLU A 439 21.20 -9.01 -0.99
N ILE A 440 19.92 -9.35 -1.20
CA ILE A 440 18.80 -8.78 -0.45
C ILE A 440 18.82 -9.20 1.02
N GLU A 441 19.10 -10.48 1.30
CA GLU A 441 19.27 -10.95 2.68
C GLU A 441 20.49 -10.32 3.37
N ASN A 442 21.56 -10.03 2.63
CA ASN A 442 22.72 -9.31 3.17
C ASN A 442 22.38 -7.87 3.57
N MET A 443 21.30 -7.29 3.03
CA MET A 443 20.73 -6.01 3.48
C MET A 443 19.85 -6.16 4.74
N LYS A 444 19.89 -7.31 5.42
CA LYS A 444 19.13 -7.66 6.63
C LYS A 444 17.63 -7.86 6.44
N PHE A 445 17.14 -7.92 5.20
CA PHE A 445 15.80 -8.45 4.95
C PHE A 445 15.74 -9.93 5.34
N PHE A 446 14.58 -10.36 5.83
CA PHE A 446 14.31 -11.75 6.14
C PHE A 446 12.91 -12.16 5.72
N PHE A 447 12.72 -13.47 5.58
CA PHE A 447 11.46 -14.06 5.13
C PHE A 447 10.28 -13.68 6.01
N GLY A 448 9.16 -13.26 5.40
CA GLY A 448 7.88 -13.04 6.07
C GLY A 448 6.78 -13.97 5.58
N GLY A 449 6.81 -14.41 4.32
CA GLY A 449 5.79 -15.30 3.77
C GLY A 449 5.74 -15.25 2.25
N ILE A 450 4.65 -15.78 1.70
CA ILE A 450 4.28 -15.58 0.30
C ILE A 450 2.93 -14.88 0.19
N MET A 451 2.76 -14.10 -0.87
CA MET A 451 1.48 -13.49 -1.24
C MET A 451 1.10 -14.00 -2.64
N PRO A 452 0.20 -14.99 -2.72
CA PRO A 452 -0.24 -15.49 -4.01
C PRO A 452 -0.94 -14.42 -4.85
N GLU A 453 -0.71 -14.43 -6.16
CA GLU A 453 -1.31 -13.50 -7.15
C GLU A 453 -1.02 -11.99 -6.93
N TYR A 454 -0.07 -11.64 -6.06
CA TYR A 454 0.16 -10.25 -5.62
C TYR A 454 0.97 -9.37 -6.58
N LEU A 455 1.87 -9.94 -7.39
CA LEU A 455 2.71 -9.19 -8.34
C LEU A 455 2.59 -9.76 -9.76
N ASP A 456 1.35 -9.83 -10.26
CA ASP A 456 1.00 -10.49 -11.53
C ASP A 456 1.56 -11.93 -11.54
N GLY A 457 1.07 -12.72 -10.58
CA GLY A 457 1.65 -13.96 -10.08
C GLY A 457 2.05 -13.84 -8.61
N ASP A 458 2.64 -14.89 -8.04
CA ASP A 458 3.00 -14.91 -6.62
C ASP A 458 4.17 -13.96 -6.28
N SER A 459 4.14 -13.37 -5.08
CA SER A 459 5.30 -12.70 -4.50
C SER A 459 5.85 -13.44 -3.28
N ILE A 460 7.16 -13.35 -3.09
CA ILE A 460 7.78 -13.60 -1.79
C ILE A 460 7.82 -12.27 -1.04
N ARG A 461 7.34 -12.30 0.20
CA ARG A 461 7.30 -11.15 1.08
C ARG A 461 8.43 -11.24 2.10
N LEU A 462 9.29 -10.23 2.09
CA LEU A 462 10.37 -10.02 3.03
C LEU A 462 10.06 -8.84 3.95
N GLN A 463 10.75 -8.79 5.08
CA GLN A 463 10.61 -7.70 6.04
C GLN A 463 11.98 -7.31 6.61
N TYR A 464 12.11 -6.04 6.95
CA TYR A 464 13.26 -5.44 7.61
C TYR A 464 12.74 -4.65 8.81
N LEU A 465 13.32 -4.90 9.98
CA LEU A 465 12.97 -4.21 11.22
C LEU A 465 14.08 -3.24 11.61
N HIS A 466 13.77 -1.94 11.61
CA HIS A 466 14.69 -0.88 12.01
C HIS A 466 14.49 -0.47 13.47
N ASN A 467 15.38 -0.91 14.36
CA ASN A 467 15.36 -0.53 15.78
C ASN A 467 14.04 -0.85 16.50
N VAL A 468 13.36 -1.91 16.04
CA VAL A 468 12.07 -2.33 16.58
C VAL A 468 12.23 -3.43 17.61
N ALA A 469 11.64 -3.25 18.78
CA ALA A 469 11.46 -4.32 19.75
C ALA A 469 10.38 -5.31 19.29
N PHE A 470 10.71 -6.59 19.29
CA PHE A 470 9.78 -7.68 19.00
C PHE A 470 9.93 -8.79 20.04
N ASP A 471 8.81 -9.24 20.60
CA ASP A 471 8.72 -10.34 21.55
C ASP A 471 7.91 -11.50 20.93
N PRO A 472 8.54 -12.64 20.59
CA PRO A 472 7.84 -13.82 20.07
C PRO A 472 6.75 -14.36 21.01
N GLU A 473 6.91 -14.22 22.33
CA GLU A 473 5.95 -14.73 23.33
C GLU A 473 4.64 -13.92 23.32
N SER A 474 4.64 -12.72 22.73
CA SER A 474 3.44 -11.90 22.57
C SER A 474 2.52 -12.35 21.43
N VAL A 475 2.89 -13.41 20.69
CA VAL A 475 2.21 -13.84 19.46
C VAL A 475 1.41 -15.13 19.68
N ASP A 476 0.09 -14.98 19.70
CA ASP A 476 -0.85 -16.09 19.63
C ASP A 476 -0.99 -16.59 18.19
N VAL A 477 -0.68 -17.87 17.96
CA VAL A 477 -0.80 -18.53 16.65
C VAL A 477 -1.79 -19.69 16.75
N TYR A 478 -2.73 -19.74 15.81
CA TYR A 478 -3.88 -20.64 15.88
C TYR A 478 -3.59 -22.09 15.49
N SER A 479 -3.05 -22.33 14.30
CA SER A 479 -2.91 -23.69 13.75
C SER A 479 -1.47 -24.20 13.86
N GLU A 480 -1.30 -25.53 13.79
CA GLU A 480 0.02 -26.18 13.81
C GLU A 480 0.90 -25.71 12.65
N PHE A 481 0.34 -25.67 11.43
CA PHE A 481 1.09 -25.19 10.27
C PHE A 481 1.42 -23.70 10.35
N ALA A 482 0.52 -22.88 10.89
CA ALA A 482 0.82 -21.48 11.17
C ALA A 482 1.98 -21.34 12.17
N ARG A 483 2.05 -22.22 13.18
CA ARG A 483 3.16 -22.24 14.14
C ARG A 483 4.47 -22.59 13.45
N GLU A 484 4.48 -23.57 12.55
CA GLU A 484 5.66 -23.91 11.75
C GLU A 484 6.18 -22.71 10.93
N ILE A 485 5.29 -22.00 10.23
CA ILE A 485 5.65 -20.79 9.47
C ILE A 485 6.19 -19.71 10.42
N PHE A 486 5.51 -19.48 11.55
CA PHE A 486 5.92 -18.46 12.52
C PHE A 486 7.30 -18.74 13.09
N ASP A 487 7.57 -19.97 13.52
CA ASP A 487 8.86 -20.37 14.09
C ASP A 487 9.98 -20.23 13.05
N TYR A 488 9.69 -20.52 11.77
CA TYR A 488 10.60 -20.26 10.67
C TYR A 488 10.92 -18.76 10.53
N VAL A 489 9.90 -17.90 10.46
CA VAL A 489 10.05 -16.44 10.37
C VAL A 489 10.84 -15.88 11.56
N VAL A 490 10.56 -16.33 12.78
CA VAL A 490 11.29 -15.94 13.99
C VAL A 490 12.74 -16.43 13.96
N GLY A 491 12.98 -17.63 13.42
CA GLY A 491 14.33 -18.16 13.20
C GLY A 491 15.15 -17.30 12.25
N GLU A 492 14.55 -16.83 11.16
CA GLU A 492 15.19 -15.93 10.20
C GLU A 492 15.48 -14.55 10.80
N TRP A 493 14.52 -13.99 11.55
CA TRP A 493 14.71 -12.74 12.31
C TRP A 493 15.88 -12.84 13.31
N LYS A 494 15.98 -13.93 14.08
CA LYS A 494 17.08 -14.16 15.03
C LYS A 494 18.45 -14.22 14.34
N LYS A 495 18.53 -14.77 13.12
CA LYS A 495 19.78 -14.84 12.34
C LYS A 495 20.26 -13.45 11.91
N GLN A 496 19.34 -12.55 11.54
CA GLN A 496 19.69 -11.19 11.10
C GLN A 496 20.11 -10.27 12.26
N ASN A 497 19.59 -10.48 13.48
CA ASN A 497 19.98 -9.69 14.66
C ASN A 497 21.24 -10.16 15.37
N ARG A 498 21.80 -11.33 15.00
CA ARG A 498 23.07 -11.83 15.55
C ARG A 498 24.30 -11.35 14.78
N LYS A 499 24.11 -10.64 13.66
CA LYS A 499 25.15 -10.04 12.81
C LYS A 499 25.09 -8.51 12.89
#